data_AF-A0A0M0J419-F1
#
_entry.id   AF-A0A0M0J419-F1
#
_cell.length_a   1.000
_cell.length_b   1.000
_cell.length_c   1.000
_cell.angle_alpha   90.00
_cell.angle_beta   90.00
_cell.angle_gamma   90.00
#
_symmetry.space_group_name_H-M   'P 1'
#
loop_
_entity.id
_entity.type
_entity.pdbx_description
1 polymer ?
#
loop_
_entity_poly.entity_id
_entity_poly.type
_entity_poly.pdbx_seq_one_letter_code
_entity_poly.pdbx_strand_id
1 'polypeptide(L)'
;MIGRDNGGIEVWSFDTGPQPTLVFDKSLMESITSLEVGQVTNIHFDELIVTTYSGKLVSFSSNPSGAAGDEEGDATKDVHLGADAKPGKPVPTVKATKAKKERGDKKIRDLREELETLRAQVEKEREKYAKVSEGLVATEAAFKMNDRWALNADEARYELHIELSMPIDTILIQCDVPIELLGEDSNAIVSRTPPPPGSSAVLVTYRCQEPTNRLQLAMRTTEGRYGALQAYVWPRISPKSCRAKTFQIQPLSLHSRLQTRPPAIAPEGEKALPKMNTLRITGAFSLAEMHSWVVATLPEVPQRLQEEGASFTFRNTFLDTLLLADYRKGEATFQSDSLTTLAIVKEVVTKEATARKVQIQINLDVDPETVTTFLRKIDPMLCYQLALAKKVKLIETLKEVKMQEPDTSFLAKEYLEILENEDAIKRQLREQPGRLQFLYSIVTDLYVDHHKFKGQNVTAQVPQLQRVLQDYSIEAVLGFFARG
;
A
#
# COMPACT_ATOMS: atom_id res chain seq x y z
N MET A 1 -13.48 20.64 -1.65
CA MET A 1 -12.00 20.62 -1.60
C MET A 1 -11.58 19.39 -0.82
N ILE A 2 -10.49 18.73 -1.22
CA ILE A 2 -10.06 17.46 -0.62
C ILE A 2 -8.56 17.57 -0.35
N GLY A 3 -8.16 17.31 0.91
CA GLY A 3 -6.77 17.09 1.29
C GLY A 3 -6.52 15.59 1.41
N ARG A 4 -5.44 15.10 0.81
CA ARG A 4 -5.09 13.68 0.80
C ARG A 4 -3.89 13.40 1.70
N ASP A 5 -3.86 12.18 2.23
CA ASP A 5 -2.74 11.65 3.01
C ASP A 5 -1.45 11.48 2.18
N ASN A 6 -1.53 11.52 0.85
CA ASN A 6 -0.34 11.55 0.00
C ASN A 6 0.22 12.97 -0.24
N GLY A 7 -0.39 13.98 0.37
CA GLY A 7 -0.05 15.40 0.22
C GLY A 7 -0.71 16.10 -0.97
N GLY A 8 -1.55 15.40 -1.72
CA GLY A 8 -2.37 15.99 -2.78
C GLY A 8 -3.49 16.88 -2.22
N ILE A 9 -3.71 18.02 -2.86
CA ILE A 9 -4.76 18.98 -2.57
C ILE A 9 -5.57 19.16 -3.85
N GLU A 10 -6.87 18.88 -3.79
CA GLU A 10 -7.75 18.94 -4.94
C GLU A 10 -8.94 19.88 -4.69
N VAL A 11 -9.23 20.74 -5.67
CA VAL A 11 -10.46 21.56 -5.70
C VAL A 11 -11.32 21.07 -6.86
N TRP A 12 -12.56 20.74 -6.55
CA TRP A 12 -13.55 20.23 -7.49
C TRP A 12 -14.70 21.23 -7.59
N SER A 13 -15.18 21.49 -8.82
CA SER A 13 -16.33 22.35 -9.12
C SER A 13 -17.49 21.53 -9.69
N PHE A 14 -18.72 22.01 -9.47
CA PHE A 14 -19.95 21.46 -10.07
C PHE A 14 -20.56 22.40 -11.13
N ASP A 15 -19.82 23.44 -11.56
CA ASP A 15 -20.36 24.48 -12.44
C ASP A 15 -20.66 23.96 -13.86
N THR A 16 -19.98 22.91 -14.30
CA THR A 16 -20.09 22.32 -15.64
C THR A 16 -21.13 21.20 -15.75
N GLY A 17 -21.84 20.87 -14.66
CA GLY A 17 -22.88 19.84 -14.66
C GLY A 17 -22.97 19.05 -13.35
N PRO A 18 -23.73 17.93 -13.34
CA PRO A 18 -23.95 17.14 -12.13
C PRO A 18 -22.71 16.36 -11.67
N GLN A 19 -21.71 16.21 -12.54
CA GLN A 19 -20.44 15.56 -12.19
C GLN A 19 -19.41 16.60 -11.78
N PRO A 20 -18.68 16.37 -10.68
CA PRO A 20 -17.63 17.27 -10.26
C PRO A 20 -16.47 17.25 -11.26
N THR A 21 -15.94 18.43 -11.59
CA THR A 21 -14.75 18.60 -12.42
C THR A 21 -13.58 19.13 -11.58
N LEU A 22 -12.39 18.57 -11.78
CA LEU A 22 -11.19 19.01 -11.07
C LEU A 22 -10.72 20.35 -11.62
N VAL A 23 -10.60 21.36 -10.75
CA VAL A 23 -10.24 22.75 -11.09
C VAL A 23 -8.82 23.09 -10.64
N PHE A 24 -8.35 22.48 -9.56
CA PHE A 24 -7.01 22.69 -9.03
C PHE A 24 -6.47 21.41 -8.41
N ASP A 25 -5.20 21.11 -8.68
CA ASP A 25 -4.44 20.03 -8.05
C ASP A 25 -3.02 20.50 -7.71
N LYS A 26 -2.58 20.21 -6.48
CA LYS A 26 -1.22 20.49 -6.01
C LYS A 26 -0.78 19.48 -4.96
N SER A 27 0.47 19.01 -5.05
CA SER A 27 1.09 18.20 -4.00
C SER A 27 2.04 19.03 -3.13
N LEU A 28 1.93 18.86 -1.80
CA LEU A 28 2.84 19.42 -0.79
C LEU A 28 3.89 18.41 -0.28
N MET A 29 3.90 17.19 -0.82
CA MET A 29 4.86 16.12 -0.47
C MET A 29 4.87 15.71 1.03
N GLU A 30 3.82 16.06 1.76
CA GLU A 30 3.57 15.74 3.17
C GLU A 30 2.07 15.53 3.37
N SER A 31 1.66 14.66 4.29
CA SER A 31 0.24 14.41 4.56
C SER A 31 -0.50 15.69 4.93
N ILE A 32 -1.66 15.93 4.31
CA ILE A 32 -2.54 17.04 4.64
C ILE A 32 -3.33 16.69 5.90
N THR A 33 -3.25 17.54 6.92
CA THR A 33 -3.89 17.30 8.23
C THR A 33 -5.16 18.12 8.43
N SER A 34 -5.24 19.31 7.81
CA SER A 34 -6.44 20.16 7.82
C SER A 34 -6.48 21.03 6.57
N LEU A 35 -7.70 21.42 6.20
CA LEU A 35 -8.00 22.27 5.06
C LEU A 35 -9.18 23.17 5.43
N GLU A 36 -9.00 24.48 5.26
CA GLU A 36 -10.02 25.49 5.53
C GLU A 36 -9.96 26.61 4.49
N VAL A 37 -11.06 27.37 4.36
CA VAL A 37 -11.15 28.49 3.43
C VAL A 37 -11.48 29.74 4.21
N GLY A 38 -10.80 30.84 3.89
CA GLY A 38 -11.06 32.13 4.51
C GLY A 38 -10.24 33.23 3.88
N GLN A 39 -10.21 34.38 4.53
CA GLN A 39 -9.48 35.56 4.09
C GLN A 39 -8.43 35.89 5.15
N VAL A 40 -7.25 35.30 5.03
CA VAL A 40 -6.21 35.36 6.08
C VAL A 40 -5.18 36.44 5.79
N THR A 41 -4.60 36.46 4.58
CA THR A 41 -3.58 37.45 4.22
C THR A 41 -4.15 38.64 3.46
N ASN A 42 -5.33 38.48 2.83
CA ASN A 42 -6.01 39.56 2.12
C ASN A 42 -7.54 39.44 2.25
N ILE A 43 -8.19 40.51 2.71
CA ILE A 43 -9.65 40.57 2.91
C ILE A 43 -10.45 40.55 1.59
N HIS A 44 -9.80 40.72 0.45
CA HIS A 44 -10.48 40.82 -0.85
C HIS A 44 -10.43 39.53 -1.66
N PHE A 45 -9.65 38.53 -1.23
CA PHE A 45 -9.45 37.29 -1.98
C PHE A 45 -9.59 36.10 -1.06
N ASP A 46 -10.40 35.13 -1.48
CA ASP A 46 -10.51 33.87 -0.76
C ASP A 46 -9.20 33.09 -0.86
N GLU A 47 -8.83 32.48 0.25
CA GLU A 47 -7.62 31.70 0.43
C GLU A 47 -7.97 30.31 0.93
N LEU A 48 -7.32 29.32 0.33
CA LEU A 48 -7.31 27.95 0.80
C LEU A 48 -6.12 27.77 1.75
N ILE A 49 -6.42 27.57 3.02
CA ILE A 49 -5.44 27.36 4.09
C ILE A 49 -5.27 25.86 4.33
N VAL A 50 -4.03 25.41 4.33
CA VAL A 50 -3.68 24.00 4.44
C VAL A 50 -2.61 23.80 5.51
N THR A 51 -2.83 22.84 6.39
CA THR A 51 -1.80 22.38 7.34
C THR A 51 -1.25 21.02 6.93
N THR A 52 0.06 20.83 7.03
CA THR A 52 0.71 19.53 6.78
C THR A 52 1.13 18.83 8.07
N TYR A 53 1.53 17.56 7.97
CA TYR A 53 2.00 16.75 9.10
C TYR A 53 3.18 17.36 9.86
N SER A 54 4.14 18.00 9.15
CA SER A 54 5.26 18.68 9.81
C SER A 54 4.87 19.99 10.50
N GLY A 55 3.61 20.42 10.37
CA GLY A 55 3.09 21.67 10.92
C GLY A 55 3.24 22.87 9.99
N LYS A 56 3.57 22.68 8.70
CA LYS A 56 3.58 23.80 7.75
C LYS A 56 2.17 24.32 7.54
N LEU A 57 2.01 25.63 7.63
CA LEU A 57 0.80 26.35 7.27
C LEU A 57 1.03 27.00 5.90
N VAL A 58 0.24 26.60 4.90
CA VAL A 58 0.35 27.06 3.51
C VAL A 58 -0.97 27.67 3.07
N SER A 59 -0.93 28.86 2.46
CA SER A 59 -2.10 29.52 1.87
C SER A 59 -2.01 29.51 0.35
N PHE A 60 -3.11 29.18 -0.32
CA PHE A 60 -3.31 29.33 -1.76
C PHE A 60 -4.41 30.39 -2.00
N SER A 61 -4.01 31.56 -2.49
CA SER A 61 -4.93 32.68 -2.73
C SER A 61 -5.54 32.64 -4.13
N SER A 62 -6.80 33.03 -4.23
CA SER A 62 -7.52 33.29 -5.49
C SER A 62 -7.09 34.57 -6.20
N ASN A 63 -6.21 35.37 -5.61
CA ASN A 63 -5.71 36.60 -6.21
C ASN A 63 -4.98 36.31 -7.54
N PRO A 64 -5.47 36.84 -8.69
CA PRO A 64 -4.87 36.60 -10.01
C PRO A 64 -3.49 37.27 -10.16
N SER A 65 -3.14 38.20 -9.27
CA SER A 65 -1.78 38.71 -9.13
C SER A 65 -1.04 37.88 -8.08
N GLY A 66 -0.32 36.84 -8.52
CA GLY A 66 0.31 35.85 -7.63
C GLY A 66 1.47 36.34 -6.74
N ALA A 67 1.32 37.42 -5.96
CA ALA A 67 2.11 37.80 -4.79
C ALA A 67 1.69 39.17 -4.20
N ALA A 68 0.49 39.29 -3.63
CA ALA A 68 0.14 40.40 -2.74
C ALA A 68 -0.32 39.84 -1.39
N GLY A 69 0.65 39.32 -0.63
CA GLY A 69 0.55 39.35 0.82
C GLY A 69 1.02 40.73 1.27
N ASP A 70 0.23 41.34 2.15
CA ASP A 70 0.53 42.51 2.97
C ASP A 70 0.23 43.88 2.31
N GLU A 71 -1.06 44.22 2.16
CA GLU A 71 -1.51 45.60 2.41
C GLU A 71 -1.95 45.67 3.89
N GLU A 72 -0.98 45.82 4.79
CA GLU A 72 -1.28 46.38 6.11
C GLU A 72 -1.67 47.85 5.91
N GLY A 73 -2.91 48.17 6.29
CA GLY A 73 -3.49 49.49 6.10
C GLY A 73 -2.73 50.59 6.84
N ASP A 74 -2.11 51.49 6.07
CA ASP A 74 -1.99 52.89 6.48
C ASP A 74 -3.28 53.59 6.04
N ALA A 75 -4.11 53.90 7.04
CA ALA A 75 -5.31 54.68 6.83
C ALA A 75 -4.93 56.10 6.38
N THR A 76 -5.83 56.69 5.60
CA THR A 76 -5.89 58.10 5.17
C THR A 76 -5.15 58.46 3.88
N LYS A 77 -5.90 58.46 2.79
CA LYS A 77 -6.03 59.66 1.94
C LYS A 77 -7.26 59.57 1.04
N ASP A 78 -8.28 60.33 1.43
CA ASP A 78 -9.35 60.79 0.58
C ASP A 78 -8.80 61.44 -0.69
N VAL A 79 -9.19 60.96 -1.87
CA VAL A 79 -9.33 61.82 -3.05
C VAL A 79 -10.57 61.41 -3.84
N HIS A 80 -11.42 62.42 -4.02
CA HIS A 80 -12.65 62.55 -4.78
C HIS A 80 -12.80 61.75 -6.09
N LEU A 81 -14.06 61.35 -6.30
CA LEU A 81 -14.69 60.97 -7.57
C LEU A 81 -14.46 62.02 -8.67
N GLY A 82 -14.02 61.56 -9.84
CA GLY A 82 -14.00 62.31 -11.09
C GLY A 82 -14.04 61.36 -12.28
N ALA A 83 -15.10 61.49 -13.08
CA ALA A 83 -15.37 60.71 -14.28
C ALA A 83 -14.37 60.96 -15.42
N ASP A 84 -14.46 60.12 -16.45
CA ASP A 84 -13.78 60.16 -17.76
C ASP A 84 -12.49 59.32 -17.93
N ALA A 85 -12.69 58.02 -18.17
CA ALA A 85 -11.65 57.13 -18.72
C ALA A 85 -11.78 57.01 -20.25
N LYS A 86 -10.79 57.53 -20.98
CA LYS A 86 -10.48 57.14 -22.38
C LYS A 86 -9.41 56.02 -22.36
N PRO A 87 -9.48 55.02 -23.26
CA PRO A 87 -8.57 53.89 -23.26
C PRO A 87 -7.27 54.22 -24.02
N GLY A 88 -6.12 53.87 -23.42
CA GLY A 88 -4.86 53.72 -24.15
C GLY A 88 -3.64 54.35 -23.49
N LYS A 89 -2.89 53.52 -22.73
CA LYS A 89 -1.41 53.48 -22.64
C LYS A 89 -0.97 52.37 -21.68
N PRO A 90 -0.04 51.47 -22.04
CA PRO A 90 0.49 50.45 -21.13
C PRO A 90 1.72 50.99 -20.38
N VAL A 91 1.71 50.93 -19.04
CA VAL A 91 2.87 51.22 -18.15
C VAL A 91 2.66 50.46 -16.81
N PRO A 92 3.68 49.92 -16.09
CA PRO A 92 4.87 49.15 -16.48
C PRO A 92 5.01 47.81 -15.66
N THR A 93 5.05 46.65 -16.31
CA THR A 93 5.22 45.32 -15.69
C THR A 93 6.64 44.99 -15.16
N VAL A 94 7.60 45.90 -15.35
CA VAL A 94 9.04 45.66 -15.10
C VAL A 94 9.51 46.06 -13.68
N LYS A 95 8.78 46.94 -12.98
CA LYS A 95 9.16 47.37 -11.62
C LYS A 95 8.72 46.37 -10.54
N ALA A 96 7.54 45.76 -10.70
CA ALA A 96 7.03 44.74 -9.78
C ALA A 96 7.89 43.45 -9.78
N THR A 97 8.46 43.08 -10.93
CA THR A 97 9.34 41.91 -11.06
C THR A 97 10.72 42.13 -10.44
N LYS A 98 11.28 43.34 -10.51
CA LYS A 98 12.54 43.69 -9.81
C LYS A 98 12.36 43.76 -8.29
N ALA A 99 11.30 44.39 -7.78
CA ALA A 99 11.02 44.45 -6.35
C ALA A 99 10.74 43.07 -5.73
N LYS A 100 10.05 42.17 -6.45
CA LYS A 100 9.84 40.78 -6.04
C LYS A 100 11.15 39.98 -5.96
N LYS A 101 12.05 40.22 -6.92
CA LYS A 101 13.40 39.62 -6.92
C LYS A 101 14.26 40.15 -5.76
N GLU A 102 14.24 41.47 -5.52
CA GLU A 102 14.96 42.10 -4.41
C GLU A 102 14.46 41.66 -3.02
N ARG A 103 13.14 41.49 -2.82
CA ARG A 103 12.56 40.95 -1.56
C ARG A 103 12.91 39.47 -1.38
N GLY A 104 12.91 38.68 -2.45
CA GLY A 104 13.40 37.30 -2.43
C GLY A 104 14.88 37.21 -2.07
N ASP A 105 15.71 38.07 -2.68
CA ASP A 105 17.16 38.13 -2.43
C ASP A 105 17.47 38.64 -1.01
N LYS A 106 16.64 39.53 -0.45
CA LYS A 106 16.73 39.92 0.97
C LYS A 106 16.38 38.74 1.89
N LYS A 107 15.24 38.07 1.68
CA LYS A 107 14.83 36.90 2.48
C LYS A 107 15.88 35.78 2.45
N ILE A 108 16.50 35.53 1.29
CA ILE A 108 17.58 34.55 1.15
C ILE A 108 18.82 34.97 1.96
N ARG A 109 19.16 36.26 2.00
CA ARG A 109 20.28 36.75 2.82
C ARG A 109 19.98 36.59 4.31
N ASP A 110 18.80 37.01 4.75
CA ASP A 110 18.40 36.90 6.16
C ASP A 110 18.41 35.42 6.63
N LEU A 111 17.86 34.50 5.82
CA LEU A 111 17.90 33.06 6.10
C LEU A 111 19.32 32.47 6.15
N ARG A 112 20.26 33.01 5.37
CA ARG A 112 21.66 32.58 5.41
C ARG A 112 22.35 33.02 6.69
N GLU A 113 22.10 34.25 7.13
CA GLU A 113 22.64 34.77 8.40
C GLU A 113 22.07 34.00 9.61
N GLU A 114 20.77 33.70 9.57
CA GLU A 114 20.11 32.86 10.58
C GLU A 114 20.70 31.44 10.60
N LEU A 115 20.93 30.83 9.41
CA LEU A 115 21.57 29.52 9.31
C LEU A 115 22.98 29.50 9.91
N GLU A 116 23.80 30.52 9.66
CA GLU A 116 25.15 30.60 10.22
C GLU A 116 25.12 30.75 11.76
N THR A 117 24.20 31.58 12.26
CA THR A 117 24.00 31.76 13.70
C THR A 117 23.56 30.45 14.37
N LEU A 118 22.57 29.77 13.79
CA LEU A 118 22.08 28.48 14.29
C LEU A 118 23.14 27.38 14.21
N ARG A 119 23.95 27.34 13.14
CA ARG A 119 25.07 26.39 13.02
C ARG A 119 26.10 26.58 14.13
N ALA A 120 26.51 27.82 14.39
CA ALA A 120 27.45 28.12 15.45
C ALA A 120 26.89 27.72 16.83
N GLN A 121 25.60 27.95 17.08
CA GLN A 121 24.94 27.52 18.30
C GLN A 121 24.89 25.99 18.43
N VAL A 122 24.55 25.27 17.36
CA VAL A 122 24.50 23.80 17.34
C VAL A 122 25.87 23.19 17.60
N GLU A 123 26.94 23.69 16.98
CA GLU A 123 28.29 23.17 17.21
C GLU A 123 28.75 23.41 18.66
N LYS A 124 28.47 24.59 19.21
CA LYS A 124 28.76 24.88 20.63
C LYS A 124 28.03 23.93 21.59
N GLU A 125 26.76 23.64 21.32
CA GLU A 125 25.99 22.68 22.14
C GLU A 125 26.44 21.23 21.91
N ARG A 126 26.87 20.85 20.70
CA ARG A 126 27.46 19.53 20.43
C ARG A 126 28.74 19.29 21.21
N GLU A 127 29.63 20.28 21.27
CA GLU A 127 30.85 20.19 22.08
C GLU A 127 30.55 20.05 23.57
N LYS A 128 29.55 20.79 24.08
CA LYS A 128 29.09 20.64 25.46
C LYS A 128 28.51 19.25 25.70
N TYR A 129 27.67 18.75 24.79
CA TYR A 129 27.07 17.42 24.88
C TYR A 129 28.13 16.32 24.85
N ALA A 130 29.14 16.43 23.99
CA ALA A 130 30.24 15.47 23.92
C ALA A 130 30.98 15.34 25.26
N LYS A 131 31.21 16.46 25.96
CA LYS A 131 31.84 16.49 27.29
C LYS A 131 30.98 15.87 28.40
N VAL A 132 29.65 15.87 28.24
CA VAL A 132 28.70 15.33 29.22
C VAL A 132 28.36 13.85 28.93
N SER A 133 28.45 13.42 27.68
CA SER A 133 28.04 12.07 27.24
C SER A 133 28.90 10.92 27.76
N GLU A 134 30.06 11.20 28.37
CA GLU A 134 30.90 10.16 29.00
C GLU A 134 30.28 9.58 30.29
N GLY A 135 29.30 10.28 30.90
CA GLY A 135 28.71 9.89 32.19
C GLY A 135 27.18 9.77 32.25
N LEU A 136 26.44 10.18 31.22
CA LEU A 136 24.97 10.10 31.17
C LEU A 136 24.46 9.47 29.88
N VAL A 137 23.49 8.56 30.01
CA VAL A 137 22.77 7.95 28.89
C VAL A 137 21.73 8.94 28.35
N ALA A 138 21.79 9.21 27.06
CA ALA A 138 20.81 10.03 26.36
C ALA A 138 19.40 9.43 26.52
N THR A 139 18.49 10.18 27.14
CA THR A 139 17.08 9.83 27.22
C THR A 139 16.42 9.92 25.84
N GLU A 140 15.65 8.87 25.54
CA GLU A 140 14.66 8.65 24.48
C GLU A 140 14.56 9.63 23.29
N ALA A 141 14.50 9.05 22.09
CA ALA A 141 14.28 9.77 20.84
C ALA A 141 12.91 10.47 20.83
N ALA A 142 12.87 11.76 21.11
CA ALA A 142 11.64 12.56 21.10
C ALA A 142 11.20 12.90 19.67
N PHE A 143 10.87 11.90 18.85
CA PHE A 143 10.22 12.13 17.56
C PHE A 143 9.00 11.23 17.38
N LYS A 144 7.96 11.79 16.76
CA LYS A 144 6.73 11.08 16.42
C LYS A 144 6.86 10.54 15.00
N MET A 145 6.50 9.28 14.83
CA MET A 145 6.42 8.63 13.54
C MET A 145 4.95 8.43 13.21
N ASN A 146 4.53 8.94 12.06
CA ASN A 146 3.26 8.60 11.45
C ASN A 146 3.50 7.37 10.58
N ASP A 147 2.83 6.28 10.91
CA ASP A 147 2.99 5.01 10.20
C ASP A 147 1.65 4.40 9.83
N ARG A 148 1.61 3.80 8.65
CA ARG A 148 0.42 3.11 8.16
C ARG A 148 0.84 1.83 7.46
N TRP A 149 0.28 0.71 7.91
CA TRP A 149 0.40 -0.60 7.31
C TRP A 149 -0.99 -1.01 6.81
N ALA A 150 -1.17 -1.05 5.50
CA ALA A 150 -2.48 -1.31 4.89
C ALA A 150 -2.36 -2.22 3.67
N LEU A 151 -3.35 -3.10 3.48
CA LEU A 151 -3.49 -3.90 2.28
C LEU A 151 -4.15 -3.04 1.19
N ASN A 152 -3.47 -2.92 0.05
CA ASN A 152 -4.06 -2.39 -1.17
C ASN A 152 -4.79 -3.54 -1.89
N ALA A 153 -6.12 -3.50 -1.86
CA ALA A 153 -6.96 -4.56 -2.40
C ALA A 153 -6.90 -4.67 -3.93
N ASP A 154 -6.62 -3.57 -4.64
CA ASP A 154 -6.60 -3.54 -6.10
C ASP A 154 -5.31 -4.18 -6.65
N GLU A 155 -4.21 -4.06 -5.92
CA GLU A 155 -2.89 -4.57 -6.33
C GLU A 155 -2.43 -5.81 -5.57
N ALA A 156 -3.24 -6.30 -4.63
CA ALA A 156 -2.95 -7.43 -3.75
C ALA A 156 -1.56 -7.36 -3.09
N ARG A 157 -1.25 -6.18 -2.54
CA ARG A 157 0.03 -5.90 -1.87
C ARG A 157 -0.19 -5.02 -0.65
N TYR A 158 0.67 -5.18 0.35
CA TYR A 158 0.72 -4.26 1.47
C TYR A 158 1.56 -3.03 1.14
N GLU A 159 1.15 -1.91 1.69
CA GLU A 159 1.88 -0.67 1.65
C GLU A 159 2.22 -0.23 3.08
N LEU A 160 3.52 -0.13 3.36
CA LEU A 160 4.06 0.47 4.56
C LEU A 160 4.41 1.93 4.26
N HIS A 161 3.64 2.84 4.82
CA HIS A 161 3.90 4.27 4.78
C HIS A 161 4.57 4.68 6.09
N ILE A 162 5.69 5.38 5.99
CA ILE A 162 6.41 5.94 7.12
C ILE A 162 6.63 7.43 6.83
N GLU A 163 6.20 8.28 7.74
CA GLU A 163 6.33 9.73 7.65
C GLU A 163 6.83 10.32 8.98
N LEU A 164 7.81 11.22 8.86
CA LEU A 164 8.42 11.95 9.96
C LEU A 164 8.31 13.46 9.72
N SER A 165 8.34 14.26 10.78
CA SER A 165 8.42 15.74 10.67
C SER A 165 9.80 16.24 10.25
N MET A 166 10.75 15.33 10.03
CA MET A 166 12.13 15.59 9.63
C MET A 166 12.58 14.55 8.59
N PRO A 167 13.66 14.82 7.83
CA PRO A 167 14.10 13.90 6.80
C PRO A 167 14.48 12.53 7.36
N ILE A 168 14.03 11.48 6.69
CA ILE A 168 14.41 10.09 6.94
C ILE A 168 15.82 9.88 6.39
N ASP A 169 16.65 9.21 7.17
CA ASP A 169 18.00 8.82 6.76
C ASP A 169 18.03 7.36 6.29
N THR A 170 17.53 6.46 7.13
CA THR A 170 17.52 5.02 6.85
C THR A 170 16.29 4.36 7.47
N ILE A 171 15.70 3.42 6.74
CA ILE A 171 14.69 2.48 7.25
C ILE A 171 15.24 1.06 7.09
N LEU A 172 15.31 0.32 8.19
CA LEU A 172 15.63 -1.11 8.18
C LEU A 172 14.34 -1.90 8.43
N ILE A 173 14.05 -2.84 7.54
CA ILE A 173 12.93 -3.78 7.65
C ILE A 173 13.50 -5.13 8.04
N GLN A 174 13.03 -5.68 9.16
CA GLN A 174 13.29 -7.05 9.59
C GLN A 174 11.96 -7.79 9.67
N CYS A 175 11.86 -8.95 9.03
CA CYS A 175 10.66 -9.77 9.05
C CYS A 175 11.03 -11.23 9.31
N ASP A 176 10.26 -11.91 10.17
CA ASP A 176 10.48 -13.33 10.50
C ASP A 176 9.90 -14.27 9.43
N VAL A 177 9.18 -13.69 8.47
CA VAL A 177 8.37 -14.37 7.46
C VAL A 177 8.86 -13.98 6.07
N PRO A 178 8.87 -14.90 5.09
CA PRO A 178 9.20 -14.54 3.72
C PRO A 178 8.22 -13.48 3.20
N ILE A 179 8.77 -12.37 2.71
CA ILE A 179 8.04 -11.28 2.07
C ILE A 179 8.73 -10.92 0.75
N GLU A 180 7.94 -10.62 -0.27
CA GLU A 180 8.44 -10.14 -1.56
C GLU A 180 8.36 -8.61 -1.57
N LEU A 181 9.50 -7.93 -1.71
CA LEU A 181 9.52 -6.47 -1.84
C LEU A 181 9.24 -6.07 -3.28
N LEU A 182 8.28 -5.18 -3.46
CA LEU A 182 7.78 -4.72 -4.77
C LEU A 182 8.26 -3.28 -5.05
N GLY A 183 8.75 -3.04 -6.26
CA GLY A 183 9.10 -1.71 -6.75
C GLY A 183 10.50 -1.21 -6.35
N GLU A 184 11.15 -0.55 -7.31
CA GLU A 184 12.44 0.14 -7.15
C GLU A 184 12.29 1.67 -7.25
N ASP A 185 11.07 2.17 -7.45
CA ASP A 185 10.76 3.59 -7.72
C ASP A 185 10.72 4.43 -6.42
N SER A 186 11.69 4.25 -5.53
CA SER A 186 11.88 5.09 -4.35
C SER A 186 13.20 5.85 -4.44
N ASN A 187 13.25 7.06 -3.89
CA ASN A 187 14.50 7.85 -3.77
C ASN A 187 15.51 7.24 -2.77
N ALA A 188 15.35 5.96 -2.41
CA ALA A 188 16.20 5.23 -1.49
C ALA A 188 16.96 4.10 -2.19
N ILE A 189 18.22 3.93 -1.83
CA ILE A 189 19.02 2.77 -2.21
C ILE A 189 18.59 1.59 -1.35
N VAL A 190 18.26 0.46 -1.98
CA VAL A 190 17.82 -0.76 -1.32
C VAL A 190 18.99 -1.74 -1.22
N SER A 191 19.31 -2.18 -0.01
CA SER A 191 20.30 -3.23 0.24
C SER A 191 19.63 -4.40 0.95
N ARG A 192 19.65 -5.57 0.31
CA ARG A 192 19.10 -6.81 0.87
C ARG A 192 20.22 -7.62 1.49
N THR A 193 20.11 -7.93 2.78
CA THR A 193 21.04 -8.85 3.44
C THR A 193 20.59 -10.28 3.16
N PRO A 194 21.47 -11.17 2.66
CA PRO A 194 21.10 -12.56 2.43
C PRO A 194 20.73 -13.23 3.75
N PRO A 195 19.66 -14.04 3.80
CA PRO A 195 19.29 -14.75 5.01
C PRO A 195 20.35 -15.79 5.37
N PRO A 196 20.55 -16.09 6.68
CA PRO A 196 21.39 -17.19 7.08
C PRO A 196 20.82 -18.54 6.56
N PRO A 197 21.67 -19.56 6.36
CA PRO A 197 21.22 -20.86 5.82
C PRO A 197 20.08 -21.45 6.66
N GLY A 198 18.96 -21.79 6.00
CA GLY A 198 17.78 -22.37 6.66
C GLY A 198 16.83 -21.35 7.30
N SER A 199 17.12 -20.05 7.22
CA SER A 199 16.19 -19.00 7.64
C SER A 199 15.43 -18.41 6.45
N SER A 200 14.15 -18.13 6.65
CA SER A 200 13.32 -17.35 5.72
C SER A 200 13.19 -15.88 6.13
N ALA A 201 13.99 -15.43 7.10
CA ALA A 201 13.94 -14.07 7.58
C ALA A 201 14.37 -13.09 6.49
N VAL A 202 13.70 -11.95 6.44
CA VAL A 202 14.02 -10.88 5.50
C VAL A 202 14.64 -9.73 6.27
N LEU A 203 15.81 -9.25 5.80
CA LEU A 203 16.47 -8.06 6.33
C LEU A 203 16.86 -7.14 5.18
N VAL A 204 16.22 -5.97 5.13
CA VAL A 204 16.43 -5.00 4.04
C VAL A 204 16.60 -3.60 4.58
N THR A 205 17.62 -2.91 4.08
CA THR A 205 17.94 -1.53 4.42
C THR A 205 17.61 -0.60 3.25
N TYR A 206 16.80 0.42 3.53
CA TYR A 206 16.48 1.52 2.61
C TYR A 206 17.20 2.77 3.07
N ARG A 207 18.12 3.29 2.25
CA ARG A 207 18.88 4.52 2.54
C ARG A 207 18.45 5.65 1.61
N CYS A 208 17.76 6.65 2.16
CA CYS A 208 17.30 7.82 1.42
C CYS A 208 18.50 8.68 0.96
N GLN A 209 18.63 8.89 -0.34
CA GLN A 209 19.70 9.75 -0.89
C GLN A 209 19.37 11.23 -0.65
N GLU A 210 18.15 11.60 -1.02
CA GLU A 210 17.62 12.95 -0.86
C GLU A 210 16.91 13.13 0.49
N PRO A 211 16.83 14.37 1.02
CA PRO A 211 16.06 14.64 2.22
C PRO A 211 14.57 14.43 1.97
N THR A 212 14.05 13.27 2.37
CA THR A 212 12.65 12.87 2.21
C THR A 212 12.01 12.65 3.58
N ASN A 213 10.87 13.28 3.84
CA ASN A 213 10.14 13.13 5.10
C ASN A 213 9.22 11.89 5.12
N ARG A 214 8.91 11.33 3.95
CA ARG A 214 8.00 10.21 3.76
C ARG A 214 8.61 9.15 2.86
N LEU A 215 8.39 7.87 3.18
CA LEU A 215 8.73 6.73 2.35
C LEU A 215 7.55 5.76 2.30
N GLN A 216 7.23 5.26 1.11
CA GLN A 216 6.24 4.23 0.87
C GLN A 216 6.94 2.96 0.38
N LEU A 217 6.73 1.85 1.07
CA LEU A 217 7.33 0.57 0.77
C LEU A 217 6.23 -0.44 0.43
N ALA A 218 6.24 -0.96 -0.80
CA ALA A 218 5.29 -1.97 -1.24
C ALA A 218 5.86 -3.37 -1.01
N MET A 219 5.05 -4.25 -0.42
CA MET A 219 5.45 -5.60 -0.05
C MET A 219 4.31 -6.58 -0.31
N ARG A 220 4.62 -7.78 -0.81
CA ARG A 220 3.68 -8.88 -0.93
C ARG A 220 3.97 -9.93 0.13
N THR A 221 2.90 -10.40 0.77
CA THR A 221 2.93 -11.45 1.78
C THR A 221 2.44 -12.76 1.16
N THR A 222 2.76 -13.89 1.79
CA THR A 222 2.28 -15.22 1.38
C THR A 222 1.27 -15.71 2.42
N GLU A 223 0.08 -16.14 1.98
CA GLU A 223 -0.91 -16.67 2.90
C GLU A 223 -0.40 -17.91 3.64
N GLY A 224 -0.86 -18.09 4.88
CA GLY A 224 -0.42 -19.16 5.78
C GLY A 224 0.93 -18.90 6.45
N ARG A 225 1.68 -17.88 6.01
CA ARG A 225 2.93 -17.44 6.63
C ARG A 225 2.67 -16.14 7.38
N TYR A 226 2.76 -16.17 8.71
CA TYR A 226 2.39 -15.07 9.60
C TYR A 226 3.43 -14.84 10.70
N GLY A 227 3.49 -13.60 11.18
CA GLY A 227 4.52 -13.17 12.13
C GLY A 227 4.65 -11.65 12.20
N ALA A 228 5.77 -11.20 12.77
CA ALA A 228 6.02 -9.78 12.98
C ALA A 228 6.94 -9.21 11.88
N LEU A 229 6.59 -8.00 11.42
CA LEU A 229 7.44 -7.13 10.62
C LEU A 229 7.88 -5.95 11.49
N GLN A 230 9.17 -5.76 11.65
CA GLN A 230 9.76 -4.68 12.42
C GLN A 230 10.40 -3.65 11.47
N ALA A 231 9.98 -2.39 11.60
CA ALA A 231 10.58 -1.26 10.92
C ALA A 231 11.38 -0.41 11.91
N TYR A 232 12.67 -0.26 11.65
CA TYR A 232 13.57 0.59 12.41
C TYR A 232 13.87 1.84 11.58
N VAL A 233 13.54 3.01 12.13
CA VAL A 233 13.58 4.27 11.40
C VAL A 233 14.56 5.22 12.07
N TRP A 234 15.54 5.68 11.30
CA TRP A 234 16.50 6.70 11.69
C TRP A 234 16.21 8.01 10.95
N PRO A 235 15.99 9.12 11.67
CA PRO A 235 15.95 10.44 11.05
C PRO A 235 17.36 10.98 10.79
N ARG A 236 17.44 11.98 9.92
CA ARG A 236 18.65 12.76 9.64
C ARG A 236 18.85 13.87 10.68
N ILE A 237 18.90 13.48 11.96
CA ILE A 237 19.13 14.38 13.11
C ILE A 237 20.40 14.01 13.89
N SER A 238 20.80 14.90 14.80
CA SER A 238 21.89 14.69 15.77
C SER A 238 21.41 15.11 17.16
N PRO A 239 21.52 14.24 18.20
CA PRO A 239 22.10 12.89 18.16
C PRO A 239 21.26 11.91 17.32
N LYS A 240 21.94 10.90 16.74
CA LYS A 240 21.27 9.85 15.98
C LYS A 240 20.44 9.00 16.93
N SER A 241 19.19 8.79 16.56
CA SER A 241 18.27 7.98 17.33
C SER A 241 17.42 7.13 16.40
N CYS A 242 16.96 5.98 16.92
CA CYS A 242 16.16 5.01 16.19
C CYS A 242 14.82 4.85 16.88
N ARG A 243 13.75 4.73 16.08
CA ARG A 243 12.47 4.25 16.58
C ARG A 243 12.10 2.95 15.86
N ALA A 244 11.78 1.92 16.64
CA ALA A 244 11.30 0.66 16.12
C ALA A 244 9.76 0.61 16.20
N LYS A 245 9.11 0.08 15.17
CA LYS A 245 7.67 -0.20 15.15
C LYS A 245 7.42 -1.59 14.61
N THR A 246 6.55 -2.32 15.29
CA THR A 246 6.16 -3.68 14.93
C THR A 246 4.78 -3.69 14.29
N PHE A 247 4.68 -4.34 13.15
CA PHE A 247 3.46 -4.62 12.41
C PHE A 247 3.20 -6.12 12.39
N GLN A 248 1.94 -6.53 12.42
CA GLN A 248 1.56 -7.95 12.41
C GLN A 248 1.12 -8.35 11.00
N ILE A 249 1.71 -9.41 10.48
CA ILE A 249 1.27 -10.10 9.27
C ILE A 249 0.35 -11.22 9.72
N GLN A 250 -0.93 -11.11 9.39
CA GLN A 250 -1.96 -12.09 9.74
C GLN A 250 -1.85 -13.35 8.86
N PRO A 251 -2.28 -14.54 9.33
CA PRO A 251 -2.30 -15.78 8.54
C PRO A 251 -3.01 -15.65 7.19
N LEU A 252 -4.15 -14.98 7.17
CA LEU A 252 -4.92 -14.67 5.95
C LEU A 252 -4.71 -13.20 5.56
N SER A 253 -3.44 -12.80 5.43
CA SER A 253 -3.04 -11.41 5.18
C SER A 253 -3.58 -10.83 3.87
N LEU A 254 -3.91 -11.64 2.87
CA LEU A 254 -4.42 -11.13 1.57
C LEU A 254 -5.95 -11.09 1.51
N HIS A 255 -6.65 -11.22 2.64
CA HIS A 255 -8.09 -11.06 2.70
C HIS A 255 -8.46 -9.60 3.02
N SER A 256 -9.47 -9.06 2.33
CA SER A 256 -10.10 -7.78 2.68
C SER A 256 -11.57 -8.00 3.04
N ARG A 257 -12.08 -7.23 4.00
CA ARG A 257 -13.46 -7.39 4.47
C ARG A 257 -14.44 -6.79 3.48
N LEU A 258 -15.46 -7.55 3.11
CA LEU A 258 -16.60 -7.06 2.34
C LEU A 258 -17.70 -6.54 3.27
N GLN A 259 -18.37 -5.47 2.85
CA GLN A 259 -19.50 -4.90 3.60
C GLN A 259 -20.76 -5.76 3.46
N THR A 260 -20.97 -6.34 2.29
CA THR A 260 -22.15 -7.13 1.96
C THR A 260 -21.76 -8.56 1.60
N ARG A 261 -22.55 -9.52 2.10
CA ARG A 261 -22.45 -10.92 1.70
C ARG A 261 -23.09 -11.08 0.31
N PRO A 262 -22.41 -11.67 -0.68
CA PRO A 262 -23.02 -11.96 -1.97
C PRO A 262 -24.26 -12.85 -1.81
N PRO A 263 -25.32 -12.64 -2.59
CA PRO A 263 -26.53 -13.44 -2.49
C PRO A 263 -26.28 -14.89 -2.94
N ALA A 264 -27.01 -15.83 -2.33
CA ALA A 264 -26.93 -17.25 -2.68
C ALA A 264 -27.38 -17.53 -4.11
N ILE A 265 -28.34 -16.75 -4.59
CA ILE A 265 -28.84 -16.77 -5.96
C ILE A 265 -28.69 -15.35 -6.47
N ALA A 266 -27.87 -15.15 -7.50
CA ALA A 266 -27.73 -13.83 -8.08
C ALA A 266 -28.92 -13.48 -8.98
N PRO A 267 -29.50 -12.27 -8.84
CA PRO A 267 -30.33 -11.69 -9.90
C PRO A 267 -29.48 -11.44 -11.17
N GLU A 268 -30.13 -11.27 -12.32
CA GLU A 268 -29.44 -11.01 -13.60
C GLU A 268 -28.44 -9.85 -13.44
N GLY A 269 -27.15 -10.14 -13.67
CA GLY A 269 -26.05 -9.17 -13.60
C GLY A 269 -25.21 -9.19 -12.32
N GLU A 270 -25.61 -9.92 -11.26
CA GLU A 270 -24.80 -10.11 -10.05
C GLU A 270 -24.02 -11.44 -10.05
N LYS A 271 -22.94 -11.52 -9.28
CA LYS A 271 -22.18 -12.77 -9.09
C LYS A 271 -22.82 -13.61 -7.99
N ALA A 272 -23.30 -14.80 -8.35
CA ALA A 272 -23.79 -15.77 -7.38
C ALA A 272 -22.64 -16.29 -6.50
N LEU A 273 -22.97 -16.77 -5.30
CA LEU A 273 -22.01 -17.48 -4.46
C LEU A 273 -21.44 -18.69 -5.22
N PRO A 274 -20.10 -18.82 -5.34
CA PRO A 274 -19.50 -20.02 -5.91
C PRO A 274 -19.77 -21.24 -5.01
N LYS A 275 -19.49 -22.43 -5.53
CA LYS A 275 -19.45 -23.64 -4.69
C LYS A 275 -18.43 -23.45 -3.57
N MET A 276 -18.82 -23.82 -2.36
CA MET A 276 -18.04 -23.58 -1.15
C MET A 276 -17.70 -24.90 -0.46
N ASN A 277 -16.47 -25.00 0.03
CA ASN A 277 -16.09 -25.95 1.07
C ASN A 277 -16.57 -25.42 2.42
N THR A 278 -16.91 -26.30 3.36
CA THR A 278 -17.45 -25.91 4.67
C THR A 278 -16.66 -26.55 5.81
N LEU A 279 -16.02 -25.73 6.64
CA LEU A 279 -15.32 -26.11 7.87
C LEU A 279 -16.19 -25.74 9.08
N ARG A 280 -16.70 -26.73 9.80
CA ARG A 280 -17.46 -26.56 11.04
C ARG A 280 -16.59 -26.89 12.24
N ILE A 281 -16.58 -26.00 13.21
CA ILE A 281 -15.84 -26.12 14.46
C ILE A 281 -16.84 -26.01 15.61
N THR A 282 -16.97 -27.06 16.41
CA THR A 282 -17.79 -27.08 17.61
C THR A 282 -16.92 -27.34 18.83
N GLY A 283 -17.28 -26.82 19.99
CA GLY A 283 -16.46 -27.03 21.19
C GLY A 283 -16.87 -26.18 22.38
N ALA A 284 -16.08 -26.28 23.45
CA ALA A 284 -16.35 -25.58 24.71
C ALA A 284 -15.70 -24.18 24.76
N PHE A 285 -15.77 -23.41 23.66
CA PHE A 285 -15.26 -22.04 23.61
C PHE A 285 -16.36 -20.99 23.78
N SER A 286 -16.00 -19.89 24.41
CA SER A 286 -16.80 -18.66 24.47
C SER A 286 -16.76 -17.90 23.14
N LEU A 287 -17.73 -16.99 22.94
CA LEU A 287 -17.71 -16.08 21.79
C LEU A 287 -16.43 -15.23 21.76
N ALA A 288 -15.98 -14.75 22.92
CA ALA A 288 -14.77 -13.93 23.02
C ALA A 288 -13.50 -14.69 22.62
N GLU A 289 -13.40 -15.98 22.96
CA GLU A 289 -12.28 -16.82 22.54
C GLU A 289 -12.26 -17.01 21.02
N MET A 290 -13.37 -17.47 20.43
CA MET A 290 -13.49 -17.64 18.98
C MET A 290 -13.22 -16.33 18.24
N HIS A 291 -13.80 -15.22 18.73
CA HIS A 291 -13.55 -13.91 18.16
C HIS A 291 -12.06 -13.52 18.21
N SER A 292 -11.37 -13.78 19.34
CA SER A 292 -9.94 -13.51 19.45
C SER A 292 -9.09 -14.34 18.47
N TRP A 293 -9.51 -15.59 18.19
CA TRP A 293 -8.85 -16.44 17.19
C TRP A 293 -9.06 -15.92 15.78
N VAL A 294 -10.27 -15.42 15.47
CA VAL A 294 -10.60 -14.78 14.19
C VAL A 294 -9.79 -13.49 14.00
N VAL A 295 -9.69 -12.63 15.04
CA VAL A 295 -8.86 -11.41 15.02
C VAL A 295 -7.37 -11.74 14.82
N ALA A 296 -6.90 -12.88 15.31
CA ALA A 296 -5.53 -13.36 15.11
C ALA A 296 -5.30 -14.09 13.77
N THR A 297 -6.37 -14.29 12.98
CA THR A 297 -6.31 -14.97 11.67
C THR A 297 -6.49 -14.01 10.51
N LEU A 298 -7.40 -13.04 10.66
CA LEU A 298 -7.92 -12.18 9.59
C LEU A 298 -7.66 -10.70 9.89
N PRO A 299 -7.33 -9.90 8.86
CA PRO A 299 -7.28 -8.45 8.99
C PRO A 299 -8.70 -7.84 9.05
N GLU A 300 -8.79 -6.56 9.42
CA GLU A 300 -10.04 -5.76 9.38
C GLU A 300 -11.22 -6.30 10.22
N VAL A 301 -10.91 -7.17 11.19
CA VAL A 301 -11.87 -7.62 12.19
C VAL A 301 -11.93 -6.59 13.34
N PRO A 302 -13.12 -6.09 13.72
CA PRO A 302 -13.26 -5.21 14.87
C PRO A 302 -12.74 -5.88 16.14
N GLN A 303 -12.05 -5.15 17.04
CA GLN A 303 -11.50 -5.74 18.26
C GLN A 303 -12.55 -6.16 19.30
N ARG A 304 -13.78 -5.65 19.17
CA ARG A 304 -14.88 -5.92 20.10
C ARG A 304 -16.15 -6.21 19.31
N LEU A 305 -16.89 -7.22 19.77
CA LEU A 305 -18.24 -7.51 19.33
C LEU A 305 -19.24 -6.96 20.34
N GLN A 306 -20.39 -6.48 19.85
CA GLN A 306 -21.52 -6.06 20.68
C GLN A 306 -22.68 -7.08 20.66
N GLU A 307 -22.65 -8.03 19.72
CA GLU A 307 -23.72 -8.99 19.46
C GLU A 307 -23.41 -10.39 20.04
N GLU A 308 -24.43 -11.26 20.12
CA GLU A 308 -24.30 -12.65 20.61
C GLU A 308 -23.64 -13.62 19.60
N GLY A 309 -23.35 -13.14 18.40
CA GLY A 309 -22.64 -13.84 17.34
C GLY A 309 -21.99 -12.85 16.38
N ALA A 310 -21.29 -13.37 15.38
CA ALA A 310 -20.70 -12.54 14.34
C ALA A 310 -20.77 -13.25 12.98
N SER A 311 -21.03 -12.45 11.94
CA SER A 311 -21.00 -12.86 10.54
C SER A 311 -20.10 -11.89 9.77
N PHE A 312 -19.04 -12.43 9.15
CA PHE A 312 -18.13 -11.64 8.34
C PHE A 312 -17.93 -12.31 6.98
N THR A 313 -17.76 -11.49 5.95
CA THR A 313 -17.41 -11.92 4.60
C THR A 313 -16.11 -11.26 4.21
N PHE A 314 -15.19 -12.06 3.69
CA PHE A 314 -13.90 -11.60 3.20
C PHE A 314 -13.68 -12.06 1.77
N ARG A 315 -12.87 -11.30 1.05
CA ARG A 315 -12.40 -11.64 -0.30
C ARG A 315 -10.89 -11.65 -0.30
N ASN A 316 -10.30 -12.72 -0.81
CA ASN A 316 -8.88 -12.75 -1.12
C ASN A 316 -8.61 -11.80 -2.30
N THR A 317 -7.75 -10.82 -2.10
CA THR A 317 -7.47 -9.76 -3.07
C THR A 317 -6.65 -10.23 -4.27
N PHE A 318 -6.01 -11.41 -4.19
CA PHE A 318 -5.18 -11.95 -5.27
C PHE A 318 -5.95 -12.88 -6.20
N LEU A 319 -6.81 -13.76 -5.66
CA LEU A 319 -7.53 -14.81 -6.40
C LEU A 319 -9.03 -14.56 -6.54
N ASP A 320 -9.55 -13.50 -5.91
CA ASP A 320 -10.98 -13.21 -5.80
C ASP A 320 -11.79 -14.41 -5.25
N THR A 321 -11.19 -15.21 -4.38
CA THR A 321 -11.89 -16.25 -3.60
C THR A 321 -12.55 -15.61 -2.38
N LEU A 322 -13.60 -16.24 -1.86
CA LEU A 322 -14.40 -15.74 -0.74
C LEU A 322 -14.18 -16.59 0.50
N LEU A 323 -14.26 -15.94 1.66
CA LEU A 323 -14.32 -16.58 2.96
C LEU A 323 -15.50 -16.01 3.76
N LEU A 324 -16.43 -16.87 4.11
CA LEU A 324 -17.57 -16.57 4.97
C LEU A 324 -17.27 -17.13 6.35
N ALA A 325 -17.39 -16.30 7.38
CA ALA A 325 -17.15 -16.67 8.76
C ALA A 325 -18.39 -16.34 9.59
N ASP A 326 -19.10 -17.38 10.02
CA ASP A 326 -20.29 -17.29 10.85
C ASP A 326 -20.02 -18.01 12.18
N TYR A 327 -20.04 -17.30 13.31
CA TYR A 327 -19.72 -17.92 14.60
C TYR A 327 -20.48 -17.34 15.78
N ARG A 328 -20.67 -18.19 16.79
CA ARG A 328 -21.33 -17.92 18.06
C ARG A 328 -20.63 -18.69 19.18
N LYS A 329 -21.15 -18.59 20.40
CA LYS A 329 -20.65 -19.39 21.53
C LYS A 329 -20.76 -20.89 21.19
N GLY A 330 -19.62 -21.60 21.25
CA GLY A 330 -19.51 -23.04 21.07
C GLY A 330 -19.62 -23.58 19.64
N GLU A 331 -19.87 -22.73 18.64
CA GLU A 331 -19.99 -23.14 17.24
C GLU A 331 -19.47 -22.05 16.28
N ALA A 332 -18.68 -22.47 15.30
CA ALA A 332 -18.22 -21.63 14.20
C ALA A 332 -18.29 -22.41 12.88
N THR A 333 -18.73 -21.74 11.82
CA THR A 333 -18.76 -22.25 10.45
C THR A 333 -17.96 -21.29 9.56
N PHE A 334 -16.95 -21.84 8.90
CA PHE A 334 -16.17 -21.14 7.88
C PHE A 334 -16.44 -21.77 6.52
N GLN A 335 -16.80 -20.96 5.52
CA GLN A 335 -17.04 -21.46 4.16
C GLN A 335 -16.16 -20.72 3.16
N SER A 336 -15.53 -21.45 2.24
CA SER A 336 -14.67 -20.84 1.22
C SER A 336 -14.59 -21.69 -0.04
N ASP A 337 -14.45 -21.03 -1.19
CA ASP A 337 -14.13 -21.64 -2.48
C ASP A 337 -12.62 -21.93 -2.63
N SER A 338 -11.82 -21.61 -1.61
CA SER A 338 -10.40 -21.94 -1.47
C SER A 338 -10.17 -22.93 -0.33
N LEU A 339 -9.65 -24.11 -0.66
CA LEU A 339 -9.36 -25.15 0.33
C LEU A 339 -8.17 -24.78 1.23
N THR A 340 -7.16 -24.12 0.67
CA THR A 340 -5.99 -23.61 1.40
C THR A 340 -6.39 -22.57 2.45
N THR A 341 -7.36 -21.71 2.15
CA THR A 341 -7.89 -20.75 3.12
C THR A 341 -8.48 -21.47 4.34
N LEU A 342 -9.27 -22.53 4.14
CA LEU A 342 -9.80 -23.33 5.24
C LEU A 342 -8.71 -24.12 5.97
N ALA A 343 -7.66 -24.56 5.28
CA ALA A 343 -6.50 -25.23 5.89
C ALA A 343 -5.79 -24.31 6.87
N ILE A 344 -5.57 -23.04 6.47
CA ILE A 344 -4.94 -22.02 7.31
C ILE A 344 -5.83 -21.71 8.52
N VAL A 345 -7.13 -21.49 8.33
CA VAL A 345 -8.08 -21.27 9.45
C VAL A 345 -8.06 -22.44 10.42
N LYS A 346 -8.15 -23.67 9.91
CA LYS A 346 -8.09 -24.88 10.74
C LYS A 346 -6.80 -24.94 11.55
N GLU A 347 -5.65 -24.69 10.92
CA GLU A 347 -4.35 -24.74 11.59
C GLU A 347 -4.27 -23.71 12.73
N VAL A 348 -4.60 -22.45 12.44
CA VAL A 348 -4.51 -21.36 13.42
C VAL A 348 -5.48 -21.57 14.58
N VAL A 349 -6.75 -21.89 14.29
CA VAL A 349 -7.76 -22.15 15.34
C VAL A 349 -7.37 -23.36 16.18
N THR A 350 -6.85 -24.44 15.58
CA THR A 350 -6.40 -25.61 16.33
C THR A 350 -5.22 -25.28 17.24
N LYS A 351 -4.26 -24.48 16.74
CA LYS A 351 -3.11 -24.01 17.51
C LYS A 351 -3.54 -23.15 18.70
N GLU A 352 -4.42 -22.18 18.49
CA GLU A 352 -4.95 -21.30 19.54
C GLU A 352 -5.80 -22.07 20.58
N ALA A 353 -6.68 -22.97 20.13
CA ALA A 353 -7.47 -23.81 21.03
C ALA A 353 -6.57 -24.69 21.90
N THR A 354 -5.53 -25.29 21.31
CA THR A 354 -4.54 -26.10 22.05
C THR A 354 -3.77 -25.27 23.07
N ALA A 355 -3.33 -24.07 22.70
CA ALA A 355 -2.63 -23.15 23.60
C ALA A 355 -3.48 -22.76 24.83
N ARG A 356 -4.80 -22.64 24.64
CA ARG A 356 -5.76 -22.33 25.72
C ARG A 356 -6.40 -23.56 26.37
N LYS A 357 -6.00 -24.77 25.96
CA LYS A 357 -6.54 -26.06 26.45
C LYS A 357 -8.05 -26.21 26.24
N VAL A 358 -8.58 -25.64 25.16
CA VAL A 358 -9.98 -25.76 24.77
C VAL A 358 -10.16 -26.96 23.84
N GLN A 359 -11.09 -27.85 24.17
CA GLN A 359 -11.44 -28.98 23.31
C GLN A 359 -12.37 -28.52 22.19
N ILE A 360 -11.98 -28.83 20.95
CA ILE A 360 -12.74 -28.54 19.74
C ILE A 360 -12.85 -29.79 18.87
N GLN A 361 -13.99 -29.92 18.20
CA GLN A 361 -14.24 -30.89 17.15
C GLN A 361 -14.34 -30.14 15.82
N ILE A 362 -13.64 -30.66 14.81
CA ILE A 362 -13.54 -30.02 13.49
C ILE A 362 -14.07 -31.01 12.45
N ASN A 363 -15.09 -30.60 11.71
CA ASN A 363 -15.64 -31.34 10.59
C ASN A 363 -15.47 -30.51 9.32
N LEU A 364 -14.94 -31.12 8.25
CA LEU A 364 -14.76 -30.47 6.96
C LEU A 364 -15.57 -31.22 5.90
N ASP A 365 -16.32 -30.45 5.12
CA ASP A 365 -17.00 -30.90 3.92
C ASP A 365 -16.38 -30.20 2.70
N VAL A 366 -15.90 -30.99 1.74
CA VAL A 366 -15.13 -30.51 0.57
C VAL A 366 -15.91 -30.82 -0.69
N ASP A 367 -16.20 -29.80 -1.48
CA ASP A 367 -16.79 -29.96 -2.80
C ASP A 367 -15.66 -30.15 -3.84
N PRO A 368 -15.62 -31.28 -4.56
CA PRO A 368 -14.52 -31.60 -5.49
C PRO A 368 -14.40 -30.61 -6.66
N GLU A 369 -15.47 -29.89 -7.01
CA GLU A 369 -15.42 -28.90 -8.10
C GLU A 369 -14.68 -27.62 -7.71
N THR A 370 -14.53 -27.35 -6.40
CA THR A 370 -13.82 -26.15 -5.92
C THR A 370 -12.35 -26.16 -6.33
N VAL A 371 -11.69 -27.32 -6.26
CA VAL A 371 -10.28 -27.49 -6.68
C VAL A 371 -10.12 -27.20 -8.17
N THR A 372 -11.01 -27.75 -9.00
CA THR A 372 -11.00 -27.53 -10.45
C THR A 372 -11.24 -26.05 -10.79
N THR A 373 -12.22 -25.44 -10.13
CA THR A 373 -12.55 -24.02 -10.31
C THR A 373 -11.39 -23.11 -9.88
N PHE A 374 -10.73 -23.44 -8.77
CA PHE A 374 -9.57 -22.71 -8.26
C PHE A 374 -8.37 -22.79 -9.22
N LEU A 375 -8.06 -23.98 -9.73
CA LEU A 375 -6.98 -24.16 -10.71
C LEU A 375 -7.26 -23.39 -12.01
N ARG A 376 -8.52 -23.35 -12.47
CA ARG A 376 -8.94 -22.54 -13.63
C ARG A 376 -8.84 -21.03 -13.38
N LYS A 377 -8.97 -20.56 -12.14
CA LYS A 377 -8.73 -19.13 -11.80
C LYS A 377 -7.25 -18.77 -11.92
N ILE A 378 -6.34 -19.68 -11.55
CA ILE A 378 -4.89 -19.46 -11.60
C ILE A 378 -4.34 -19.59 -13.03
N ASP A 379 -4.95 -20.43 -13.86
CA ASP A 379 -4.54 -20.71 -15.24
C ASP A 379 -4.18 -19.47 -16.08
N PRO A 380 -5.05 -18.44 -16.21
CA PRO A 380 -4.72 -17.24 -16.99
C PRO A 380 -3.50 -16.50 -16.45
N MET A 381 -3.28 -16.51 -15.13
CA MET A 381 -2.13 -15.85 -14.50
C MET A 381 -0.83 -16.59 -14.85
N LEU A 382 -0.83 -17.93 -14.78
CA LEU A 382 0.33 -18.75 -15.16
C LEU A 382 0.63 -18.64 -16.66
N CYS A 383 -0.40 -18.77 -17.51
CA CYS A 383 -0.26 -18.59 -18.95
C CYS A 383 0.32 -17.22 -19.31
N TYR A 384 -0.16 -16.14 -18.68
CA TYR A 384 0.36 -14.80 -18.89
C TYR A 384 1.83 -14.69 -18.50
N GLN A 385 2.20 -15.17 -17.31
CA GLN A 385 3.59 -15.11 -16.84
C GLN A 385 4.52 -15.92 -17.75
N LEU A 386 4.13 -17.12 -18.19
CA LEU A 386 4.93 -17.94 -19.12
C LEU A 386 5.05 -17.31 -20.53
N ALA A 387 4.01 -16.60 -20.98
CA ALA A 387 4.02 -15.92 -22.27
C ALA A 387 4.81 -14.60 -22.27
N LEU A 388 5.14 -14.04 -21.10
CA LEU A 388 5.74 -12.71 -20.96
C LEU A 388 7.08 -12.58 -21.70
N ALA A 389 7.94 -13.61 -21.63
CA ALA A 389 9.20 -13.64 -22.37
C ALA A 389 9.00 -13.62 -23.89
N LYS A 390 7.92 -14.25 -24.40
CA LYS A 390 7.55 -14.19 -25.82
C LYS A 390 7.04 -12.80 -26.19
N LYS A 391 6.21 -12.18 -25.33
CA LYS A 391 5.71 -10.81 -25.54
C LYS A 391 6.86 -9.80 -25.64
N VAL A 392 7.88 -9.89 -24.79
CA VAL A 392 9.05 -8.99 -24.87
C VAL A 392 9.83 -9.15 -26.17
N LYS A 393 10.01 -10.38 -26.66
CA LYS A 393 10.61 -10.61 -27.99
C LYS A 393 9.78 -9.98 -29.12
N LEU A 394 8.45 -10.05 -29.00
CA LEU A 394 7.54 -9.44 -29.99
C LEU A 394 7.63 -7.91 -29.98
N ILE A 395 7.89 -7.26 -28.85
CA ILE A 395 8.01 -5.79 -28.77
C ILE A 395 9.07 -5.27 -29.75
N GLU A 396 10.25 -5.89 -29.81
CA GLU A 396 11.32 -5.47 -30.73
C GLU A 396 10.85 -5.58 -32.19
N THR A 397 10.24 -6.71 -32.55
CA THR A 397 9.73 -6.93 -33.91
C THR A 397 8.58 -5.97 -34.27
N LEU A 398 7.67 -5.69 -33.35
CA LEU A 398 6.53 -4.81 -33.58
C LEU A 398 6.97 -3.35 -33.67
N LYS A 399 8.03 -2.96 -32.95
CA LYS A 399 8.65 -1.64 -33.07
C LYS A 399 9.26 -1.41 -34.43
N GLU A 400 9.98 -2.39 -34.96
CA GLU A 400 10.54 -2.31 -36.32
C GLU A 400 9.43 -2.13 -37.36
N VAL A 401 8.33 -2.88 -37.23
CA VAL A 401 7.16 -2.74 -38.12
C VAL A 401 6.53 -1.34 -38.00
N LYS A 402 6.35 -0.81 -36.78
CA LYS A 402 5.83 0.54 -36.55
C LYS A 402 6.76 1.65 -37.08
N MET A 403 8.07 1.39 -37.17
CA MET A 403 9.02 2.33 -37.78
C MET A 403 8.94 2.33 -39.31
N GLN A 404 8.54 1.20 -39.91
CA GLN A 404 8.43 1.04 -41.36
C GLN A 404 7.07 1.51 -41.89
N GLU A 405 6.00 1.29 -41.13
CA GLU A 405 4.64 1.61 -41.53
C GLU A 405 4.03 2.70 -40.62
N PRO A 406 3.57 3.84 -41.18
CA PRO A 406 2.98 4.93 -40.39
C PRO A 406 1.58 4.60 -39.85
N ASP A 407 0.90 3.62 -40.44
CA ASP A 407 -0.41 3.14 -40.00
C ASP A 407 -0.29 1.75 -39.38
N THR A 408 -0.66 1.61 -38.10
CA THR A 408 -0.63 0.33 -37.37
C THR A 408 -1.99 -0.36 -37.32
N SER A 409 -3.00 0.15 -38.01
CA SER A 409 -4.39 -0.36 -37.98
C SER A 409 -4.54 -1.78 -38.52
N PHE A 410 -3.54 -2.28 -39.25
CA PHE A 410 -3.50 -3.65 -39.76
C PHE A 410 -3.08 -4.68 -38.69
N LEU A 411 -2.50 -4.24 -37.57
CA LEU A 411 -2.10 -5.12 -36.48
C LEU A 411 -3.32 -5.57 -35.67
N ALA A 412 -3.30 -6.83 -35.22
CA ALA A 412 -4.27 -7.32 -34.27
C ALA A 412 -4.22 -6.50 -32.96
N LYS A 413 -5.38 -6.32 -32.31
CA LYS A 413 -5.49 -5.56 -31.05
C LYS A 413 -4.50 -6.01 -29.98
N GLU A 414 -4.26 -7.31 -29.89
CA GLU A 414 -3.29 -7.90 -28.94
C GLU A 414 -1.85 -7.38 -29.15
N TYR A 415 -1.44 -7.10 -30.39
CA TYR A 415 -0.13 -6.55 -30.70
C TYR A 415 -0.06 -5.04 -30.47
N LEU A 416 -1.16 -4.33 -30.70
CA LEU A 416 -1.28 -2.92 -30.35
C LEU A 416 -1.18 -2.72 -28.82
N GLU A 417 -1.87 -3.56 -28.05
CA GLU A 417 -1.77 -3.56 -26.58
C GLU A 417 -0.34 -3.84 -26.08
N ILE A 418 0.40 -4.71 -26.76
CA ILE A 418 1.81 -4.98 -26.44
C ILE A 418 2.69 -3.76 -26.71
N LEU A 419 2.45 -3.04 -27.81
CA LEU A 419 3.18 -1.81 -28.14
C LEU A 419 2.85 -0.66 -27.19
N GLU A 420 1.59 -0.50 -26.80
CA GLU A 420 1.15 0.53 -25.86
C GLU A 420 1.70 0.30 -24.45
N ASN A 421 1.83 -0.95 -24.03
CA ASN A 421 2.25 -1.33 -22.68
C ASN A 421 3.71 -1.80 -22.57
N GLU A 422 4.57 -1.42 -23.51
CA GLU A 422 5.95 -1.90 -23.58
C GLU A 422 6.71 -1.78 -22.24
N ASP A 423 6.73 -0.59 -21.65
CA ASP A 423 7.53 -0.32 -20.45
C ASP A 423 7.03 -1.14 -19.25
N ALA A 424 5.71 -1.34 -19.18
CA ALA A 424 5.08 -2.18 -18.18
C ALA A 424 5.47 -3.66 -18.38
N ILE A 425 5.39 -4.16 -19.62
CA ILE A 425 5.73 -5.55 -19.96
C ILE A 425 7.21 -5.84 -19.67
N LYS A 426 8.12 -4.92 -20.04
CA LYS A 426 9.56 -5.05 -19.73
C LYS A 426 9.83 -5.06 -18.23
N ARG A 427 9.15 -4.18 -17.47
CA ARG A 427 9.26 -4.15 -16.01
C ARG A 427 8.78 -5.46 -15.38
N GLN A 428 7.61 -5.95 -15.82
CA GLN A 428 7.05 -7.21 -15.34
C GLN A 428 7.96 -8.41 -15.66
N LEU A 429 8.68 -8.40 -16.79
CA LEU A 429 9.62 -9.48 -17.11
C LEU A 429 10.75 -9.59 -16.09
N ARG A 430 11.23 -8.46 -15.55
CA ARG A 430 12.25 -8.47 -14.48
C ARG A 430 11.72 -9.12 -13.20
N GLU A 431 10.44 -8.94 -12.91
CA GLU A 431 9.76 -9.51 -11.73
C GLU A 431 9.23 -10.94 -11.96
N GLN A 432 9.20 -11.40 -13.21
CA GLN A 432 8.59 -12.67 -13.64
C GLN A 432 9.08 -13.89 -12.84
N PRO A 433 10.39 -14.08 -12.54
CA PRO A 433 10.84 -15.26 -11.81
C PRO A 433 10.22 -15.37 -10.41
N GLY A 434 10.11 -14.24 -9.70
CA GLY A 434 9.48 -14.18 -8.37
C GLY A 434 7.98 -14.45 -8.45
N ARG A 435 7.29 -13.82 -9.42
CA ARG A 435 5.85 -14.01 -9.64
C ARG A 435 5.49 -15.44 -10.04
N LEU A 436 6.27 -16.08 -10.91
CA LEU A 436 6.07 -17.49 -11.29
C LEU A 436 6.26 -18.41 -10.09
N GLN A 437 7.32 -18.22 -9.31
CA GLN A 437 7.57 -19.01 -8.12
C GLN A 437 6.44 -18.84 -7.09
N PHE A 438 5.89 -17.64 -6.94
CA PHE A 438 4.73 -17.37 -6.11
C PHE A 438 3.49 -18.14 -6.58
N LEU A 439 3.15 -18.09 -7.88
CA LEU A 439 2.04 -18.86 -8.43
C LEU A 439 2.22 -20.38 -8.26
N TYR A 440 3.45 -20.88 -8.46
CA TYR A 440 3.77 -22.29 -8.22
C TYR A 440 3.60 -22.68 -6.76
N SER A 441 3.94 -21.80 -5.82
CA SER A 441 3.72 -22.04 -4.40
C SER A 441 2.23 -22.18 -4.07
N ILE A 442 1.37 -21.33 -4.62
CA ILE A 442 -0.09 -21.40 -4.41
C ILE A 442 -0.65 -22.75 -4.90
N VAL A 443 -0.27 -23.19 -6.10
CA VAL A 443 -0.73 -24.49 -6.64
C VAL A 443 -0.19 -25.66 -5.81
N THR A 444 1.05 -25.54 -5.33
CA THR A 444 1.67 -26.57 -4.47
C THR A 444 0.96 -26.65 -3.12
N ASP A 445 0.66 -25.52 -2.49
CA ASP A 445 -0.03 -25.47 -1.19
C ASP A 445 -1.45 -26.04 -1.33
N LEU A 446 -2.18 -25.68 -2.40
CA LEU A 446 -3.48 -26.28 -2.71
C LEU A 446 -3.40 -27.80 -2.82
N TYR A 447 -2.38 -28.33 -3.52
CA TYR A 447 -2.18 -29.77 -3.66
C TYR A 447 -1.96 -30.44 -2.31
N VAL A 448 -1.04 -29.90 -1.50
CA VAL A 448 -0.73 -30.44 -0.18
C VAL A 448 -1.96 -30.40 0.73
N ASP A 449 -2.69 -29.29 0.77
CA ASP A 449 -3.88 -29.13 1.60
C ASP A 449 -5.01 -30.07 1.16
N HIS A 450 -5.22 -30.22 -0.15
CA HIS A 450 -6.21 -31.14 -0.70
C HIS A 450 -6.02 -32.57 -0.22
N HIS A 451 -4.79 -33.08 -0.27
CA HIS A 451 -4.48 -34.43 0.20
C HIS A 451 -4.41 -34.52 1.73
N LYS A 452 -3.94 -33.48 2.42
CA LYS A 452 -3.91 -33.41 3.88
C LYS A 452 -5.32 -33.54 4.47
N PHE A 453 -6.34 -32.98 3.82
CA PHE A 453 -7.73 -33.15 4.23
C PHE A 453 -8.30 -34.53 3.97
N LYS A 454 -7.79 -35.26 2.98
CA LYS A 454 -8.06 -36.69 2.76
C LYS A 454 -7.26 -37.61 3.70
N GLY A 455 -6.43 -37.05 4.59
CA GLY A 455 -5.57 -37.81 5.51
C GLY A 455 -4.32 -38.40 4.85
N GLN A 456 -3.95 -37.93 3.65
CA GLN A 456 -2.79 -38.39 2.90
C GLN A 456 -1.64 -37.37 3.00
N ASN A 457 -0.40 -37.85 3.10
CA ASN A 457 0.79 -37.01 3.03
C ASN A 457 1.42 -37.12 1.64
N VAL A 458 1.43 -36.01 0.90
CA VAL A 458 1.92 -35.94 -0.48
C VAL A 458 3.16 -35.06 -0.67
N THR A 459 3.90 -34.78 0.40
CA THR A 459 5.10 -33.93 0.31
C THR A 459 6.19 -34.51 -0.60
N ALA A 460 6.23 -35.83 -0.77
CA ALA A 460 7.19 -36.50 -1.64
C ALA A 460 6.90 -36.29 -3.15
N GLN A 461 5.64 -36.00 -3.51
CA GLN A 461 5.19 -35.78 -4.89
C GLN A 461 5.36 -34.31 -5.31
N VAL A 462 5.63 -33.38 -4.39
CA VAL A 462 5.81 -31.94 -4.66
C VAL A 462 6.87 -31.67 -5.74
N PRO A 463 8.06 -32.30 -5.75
CA PRO A 463 9.03 -32.09 -6.82
C PRO A 463 8.54 -32.54 -8.20
N GLN A 464 7.65 -33.53 -8.26
CA GLN A 464 7.05 -33.97 -9.52
C GLN A 464 6.02 -32.96 -10.02
N LEU A 465 5.19 -32.41 -9.13
CA LEU A 465 4.26 -31.33 -9.45
C LEU A 465 5.01 -30.10 -9.98
N GLN A 466 6.14 -29.74 -9.36
CA GLN A 466 6.96 -28.62 -9.84
C GLN A 466 7.46 -28.81 -11.28
N ARG A 467 7.77 -30.04 -11.70
CA ARG A 467 8.12 -30.33 -13.11
C ARG A 467 6.92 -30.16 -14.04
N VAL A 468 5.74 -30.65 -13.63
CA VAL A 468 4.50 -30.47 -14.41
C VAL A 468 4.16 -28.98 -14.56
N LEU A 469 4.45 -28.16 -13.55
CA LEU A 469 4.25 -26.71 -13.58
C LEU A 469 5.26 -25.97 -14.47
N GLN A 470 6.45 -26.54 -14.71
CA GLN A 470 7.45 -25.97 -15.62
C GLN A 470 7.06 -26.19 -17.10
N ASP A 471 6.60 -27.39 -17.46
CA ASP A 471 6.12 -27.70 -18.82
C ASP A 471 4.66 -27.25 -19.06
N TYR A 472 4.03 -26.75 -18.00
CA TYR A 472 2.67 -26.24 -17.86
C TYR A 472 1.63 -26.63 -18.92
N SER A 473 0.66 -27.43 -18.49
CA SER A 473 -0.63 -27.60 -19.14
C SER A 473 -1.70 -27.75 -18.07
N ILE A 474 -2.81 -27.01 -18.18
CA ILE A 474 -3.90 -27.08 -17.21
C ILE A 474 -4.46 -28.50 -17.08
N GLU A 475 -4.57 -29.24 -18.19
CA GLU A 475 -5.04 -30.63 -18.20
C GLU A 475 -4.05 -31.57 -17.50
N ALA A 476 -2.75 -31.32 -17.65
CA ALA A 476 -1.72 -32.11 -16.97
C ALA A 476 -1.75 -31.86 -15.45
N VAL A 477 -1.95 -30.62 -15.02
CA VAL A 477 -2.10 -30.25 -13.60
C VAL A 477 -3.38 -30.85 -13.02
N LEU A 478 -4.53 -30.70 -13.68
CA LEU A 478 -5.80 -31.31 -13.26
C LEU A 478 -5.68 -32.84 -13.16
N GLY A 479 -5.07 -33.48 -14.17
CA GLY A 479 -4.81 -34.91 -14.15
C GLY A 479 -3.84 -35.34 -13.04
N PHE A 480 -2.91 -34.48 -12.64
CA PHE A 480 -2.02 -34.74 -11.50
C PHE A 480 -2.79 -34.71 -10.17
N PHE A 481 -3.67 -33.72 -9.98
CA PHE A 481 -4.55 -33.63 -8.79
C PHE A 481 -5.55 -34.79 -8.68
N ALA A 482 -5.97 -35.36 -9.81
CA ALA A 482 -6.89 -36.50 -9.83
C ALA A 482 -6.21 -37.87 -9.57
N ARG A 483 -4.88 -37.95 -9.75
CA ARG A 483 -4.11 -39.21 -9.62
C ARG A 483 -3.52 -39.45 -8.23
N GLY A 484 -3.36 -38.39 -7.43
CA GLY A 484 -3.11 -38.52 -5.99
C GLY A 484 -4.41 -38.85 -5.26
#